data_AF-A0ABD1YNE3-F1
#
_entry.id   AF-A0ABD1YNE3-F1
#
_cell.length_a   1.000
_cell.length_b   1.000
_cell.length_c   1.000
_cell.angle_alpha   90.00
_cell.angle_beta   90.00
_cell.angle_gamma   90.00
#
_symmetry.space_group_name_H-M   'P 1'
#
loop_
_entity.id
_entity.type
_entity.pdbx_description
1 polymer ?
#
loop_
_entity_poly.entity_id
_entity_poly.type
_entity_poly.pdbx_seq_one_letter_code
_entity_poly.pdbx_strand_id
1 'polypeptide(L)' 'MSSAGAGKFIRSITFDSKILQFIVCPLTKQPLRYCKESQELFSDSIGVAYPIKEGIPCLSPLSGRVVDSVDPKDSPK' A
#
# COMPACT_ATOMS: atom_id res chain seq x y z
N MET A 1 -8.17 13.18 -45.39
CA MET A 1 -7.19 12.08 -45.19
C MET A 1 -6.24 12.50 -44.07
N SER A 2 -5.79 11.53 -43.25
CA SER A 2 -5.02 11.64 -41.98
C SER A 2 -5.91 11.84 -40.73
N SER A 3 -6.52 10.82 -40.11
CA SER A 3 -6.01 9.57 -39.48
C SER A 3 -5.22 9.76 -38.18
N ALA A 4 -5.90 9.41 -37.08
CA ALA A 4 -5.44 8.59 -35.94
C ALA A 4 -4.37 9.09 -34.94
N GLY A 5 -4.68 8.83 -33.66
CA GLY A 5 -3.79 8.90 -32.49
C GLY A 5 -4.57 9.32 -31.24
N ALA A 6 -5.49 8.53 -30.68
CA ALA A 6 -5.24 7.34 -29.82
C ALA A 6 -4.26 7.62 -28.66
N GLY A 7 -4.77 7.67 -27.43
CA GLY A 7 -3.94 7.84 -26.24
C GLY A 7 -4.74 7.93 -24.93
N LYS A 8 -5.34 6.80 -24.53
CA LYS A 8 -5.89 6.44 -23.21
C LYS A 8 -5.62 7.48 -22.08
N PHE A 9 -6.68 8.11 -21.56
CA PHE A 9 -6.70 8.72 -20.23
C PHE A 9 -6.35 7.63 -19.19
N ILE A 10 -5.07 7.39 -18.96
CA ILE A 10 -4.61 6.57 -17.85
C ILE A 10 -4.87 7.39 -16.58
N ARG A 11 -6.01 7.17 -15.93
CA ARG A 11 -6.20 7.65 -14.56
C ARG A 11 -5.08 7.04 -13.72
N SER A 12 -4.27 7.89 -13.10
CA SER A 12 -3.33 7.47 -12.07
C SER A 12 -4.14 6.93 -10.89
N ILE A 13 -3.98 5.64 -10.61
CA ILE A 13 -4.65 4.98 -9.48
C ILE A 13 -3.75 5.14 -8.26
N THR A 14 -4.18 6.00 -7.33
CA THR A 14 -3.55 6.20 -6.03
C THR A 14 -4.33 5.43 -4.97
N PHE A 15 -3.63 4.89 -3.98
CA PHE A 15 -4.25 4.25 -2.83
C PHE A 15 -5.02 5.26 -1.96
N ASP A 16 -6.27 4.96 -1.63
CA ASP A 16 -7.08 5.76 -0.70
C ASP A 16 -6.91 5.25 0.72
N SER A 17 -6.22 6.02 1.58
CA SER A 17 -5.98 5.65 2.97
C SER A 17 -7.25 5.48 3.80
N LYS A 18 -8.40 6.01 3.36
CA LYS A 18 -9.69 5.77 4.04
C LYS A 18 -10.07 4.29 4.07
N ILE A 19 -9.55 3.47 3.16
CA ILE A 19 -9.83 2.03 3.15
C ILE A 19 -9.21 1.30 4.35
N LEU A 20 -8.20 1.89 5.01
CA LEU A 20 -7.50 1.28 6.15
C LEU A 20 -8.46 0.88 7.28
N GLN A 21 -9.57 1.59 7.44
CA GLN A 21 -10.58 1.26 8.46
C GLN A 21 -11.31 -0.08 8.18
N PHE A 22 -11.20 -0.63 6.96
CA PHE A 22 -11.86 -1.86 6.54
C PHE A 22 -10.88 -3.03 6.34
N ILE A 23 -9.56 -2.78 6.33
CA ILE A 23 -8.54 -3.79 6.04
C ILE A 23 -7.60 -4.00 7.21
N VAL A 24 -7.11 -5.23 7.36
CA VAL A 24 -6.23 -5.64 8.45
C VAL A 24 -5.09 -6.51 7.92
N CYS A 25 -4.05 -6.68 8.73
CA CYS A 25 -2.94 -7.58 8.41
C CYS A 25 -3.47 -9.01 8.15
N PRO A 26 -3.08 -9.66 7.03
CA PRO A 26 -3.60 -10.97 6.67
C PRO A 26 -3.23 -12.06 7.68
N LEU A 27 -2.11 -11.87 8.40
CA LEU A 27 -1.57 -12.81 9.38
C LEU A 27 -2.11 -12.57 10.80
N THR A 28 -2.07 -11.33 11.28
CA THR A 28 -2.36 -11.02 12.70
C THR A 28 -3.76 -10.48 12.94
N LYS A 29 -4.48 -10.11 11.87
CA LYS A 29 -5.78 -9.42 11.92
C LYS A 29 -5.76 -8.08 12.67
N GLN A 30 -4.58 -7.53 12.94
CA GLN A 30 -4.41 -6.20 13.52
C GLN A 30 -4.46 -5.11 12.44
N PRO A 31 -4.74 -3.85 12.82
CA PRO A 31 -4.69 -2.72 11.90
C PRO A 31 -3.34 -2.58 11.19
N LEU A 32 -3.38 -2.03 9.98
CA LEU A 32 -2.20 -1.71 9.18
C LEU A 32 -1.98 -0.20 9.18
N ARG A 33 -0.72 0.23 9.20
CA ARG A 33 -0.32 1.62 9.03
C ARG A 33 0.14 1.86 7.60
N TYR A 34 -0.35 2.92 6.97
CA TYR A 34 0.06 3.28 5.62
C TYR A 34 1.25 4.24 5.64
N CYS A 35 2.36 3.82 5.03
CA CYS A 35 3.50 4.68 4.76
C CYS A 35 3.39 5.23 3.33
N LYS A 36 3.16 6.55 3.23
CA LYS A 36 3.03 7.22 1.94
C LYS A 36 4.35 7.30 1.17
N GLU A 37 5.48 7.39 1.88
CA GLU A 37 6.81 7.53 1.29
C GLU A 37 7.21 6.26 0.52
N SER A 38 7.01 5.08 1.12
CA SER A 38 7.33 3.80 0.49
C SER A 38 6.16 3.14 -0.26
N GLN A 39 4.95 3.72 -0.22
CA GLN A 39 3.73 3.14 -0.79
C GLN A 39 3.45 1.73 -0.23
N GLU A 40 3.43 1.61 1.09
CA GLU A 40 3.32 0.32 1.78
C GLU A 40 2.38 0.33 2.97
N LEU A 41 1.90 -0.85 3.33
CA LEU A 41 1.12 -1.12 4.53
C LEU A 41 1.98 -1.89 5.53
N PHE A 42 2.26 -1.28 6.67
CA PHE A 42 3.06 -1.85 7.75
C PHE A 42 2.17 -2.52 8.79
N SER A 43 2.57 -3.72 9.19
CA SER A 43 2.05 -4.42 10.37
C SER A 43 3.04 -4.28 11.51
N ASP A 44 2.84 -3.29 12.37
CA ASP A 44 3.71 -2.99 13.52
C ASP A 44 3.86 -4.18 14.48
N SER A 45 2.82 -5.00 14.60
CA SER A 45 2.79 -6.19 15.45
C SER A 45 3.84 -7.26 15.11
N ILE A 46 4.27 -7.34 13.84
CA ILE A 46 5.18 -8.39 13.35
C ILE A 46 6.33 -7.84 12.51
N GLY A 47 6.45 -6.52 12.38
CA GLY A 47 7.52 -5.89 11.59
C GLY A 47 7.49 -6.32 10.12
N VAL A 48 6.31 -6.37 9.49
CA VAL A 48 6.16 -6.75 8.08
C VAL A 48 5.54 -5.61 7.27
N ALA A 49 6.11 -5.32 6.10
CA ALA A 49 5.56 -4.39 5.12
C ALA A 49 4.95 -5.15 3.92
N TYR A 50 3.76 -4.70 3.50
CA TYR A 50 3.06 -5.17 2.31
C TYR A 50 3.05 -4.06 1.25
N PRO A 51 3.48 -4.33 -0.01
CA PRO A 51 3.55 -3.31 -1.04
C PRO A 51 2.17 -2.95 -1.58
N ILE A 52 2.02 -1.69 -2.02
CA ILE A 52 0.89 -1.25 -2.83
C ILE A 52 1.37 -1.14 -4.29
N LYS A 53 0.68 -1.82 -5.19
CA LYS A 53 0.99 -1.81 -6.63
C LYS A 53 -0.20 -1.26 -7.38
N GLU A 54 0.00 -0.17 -8.12
CA GLU A 54 -1.06 0.50 -8.90
C GLU A 54 -2.29 0.85 -8.04
N GLY A 55 -2.05 1.29 -6.80
CA GLY A 55 -3.10 1.62 -5.83
C GLY A 55 -3.78 0.41 -5.17
N ILE A 56 -3.36 -0.82 -5.48
CA ILE A 56 -3.92 -2.06 -4.94
C ILE A 56 -2.99 -2.63 -3.85
N PRO A 57 -3.48 -2.81 -2.61
CA PRO A 57 -2.74 -3.50 -1.55
C PRO A 57 -2.46 -4.97 -1.89
N CYS A 58 -1.19 -5.38 -1.86
CA CYS A 58 -0.80 -6.77 -1.98
C CYS A 58 -0.74 -7.44 -0.60
N LEU A 59 -1.90 -7.81 -0.04
CA LEU A 59 -2.04 -8.43 1.29
C LEU A 59 -1.95 -9.96 1.26
N SER A 60 -1.10 -10.53 0.39
CA SER A 60 -0.77 -11.95 0.46
C SER A 60 0.32 -12.18 1.50
N PRO A 61 0.27 -13.26 2.30
CA PRO A 61 1.38 -13.65 3.16
C PRO A 61 2.74 -13.70 2.43
N LEU A 62 2.74 -14.08 1.15
CA LEU A 62 3.95 -14.20 0.34
C LEU A 62 4.51 -12.86 -0.15
N SER A 63 3.71 -11.80 -0.18
CA SER A 63 4.17 -10.47 -0.60
C SER A 63 4.70 -9.63 0.57
N GLY A 64 4.48 -10.06 1.81
CA GLY A 64 5.03 -9.39 2.98
C GLY A 64 6.54 -9.58 3.07
N ARG A 65 7.26 -8.49 3.38
CA ARG A 65 8.69 -8.55 3.72
C ARG A 65 8.92 -8.08 5.14
N VAL A 66 9.88 -8.71 5.82
CA VAL A 66 10.34 -8.26 7.14
C VAL A 66 11.06 -6.92 6.97
N VAL A 67 10.86 -6.03 7.93
CA VAL A 67 11.48 -4.70 7.97
C VAL A 67 12.17 -4.54 9.32
N ASP A 68 13.50 -4.47 9.31
CA ASP A 68 14.33 -4.40 10.52
C ASP A 68 14.27 -3.04 11.24
N SER A 69 13.59 -2.04 10.67
CA SER A 69 13.49 -0.70 11.28
C SER A 69 12.21 -0.02 10.79
N VAL A 70 11.26 0.16 11.68
CA VAL A 70 10.13 1.06 11.47
C VAL A 70 10.59 2.43 11.95
N ASP A 71 10.95 3.31 11.03
CA ASP A 71 11.35 4.68 11.39
C ASP A 71 10.22 5.40 12.14
N PRO A 72 10.47 5.93 13.35
CA PRO A 72 9.44 6.54 14.20
C PRO A 72 8.78 7.80 13.61
N LYS A 73 9.27 8.30 12.45
CA LYS A 73 8.74 9.47 11.74
C LYS A 73 7.39 9.23 11.07
N ASP A 74 6.95 7.99 10.91
CA ASP A 74 5.70 7.64 10.23
C ASP A 74 4.48 7.56 11.18
N SER A 75 4.62 8.06 12.42
CA SER A 75 3.50 8.19 13.36
C SER A 75 2.43 9.12 12.76
N PRO A 76 1.14 8.75 12.76
CA PRO A 76 0.09 9.65 12.29
C PRO A 76 0.09 10.89 13.19
N LYS A 77 0.26 12.06 12.57
CA LYS A 77 0.17 13.36 13.23
C LYS A 77 -1.29 13.77 13.40
#